data_AF-A0AAP0R401-F1
#
_entry.id   AF-A0AAP0R401-F1
#
_cell.length_a   1.000
_cell.length_b   1.000
_cell.length_c   1.000
_cell.angle_alpha   90.00
_cell.angle_beta   90.00
_cell.angle_gamma   90.00
#
_symmetry.space_group_name_H-M   'P 1'
#
loop_
_entity.id
_entity.type
_entity.pdbx_description
1 polymer ?
#
loop_
_entity_poly.entity_id
_entity_poly.type
_entity_poly.pdbx_seq_one_letter_code
_entity_poly.pdbx_strand_id
1 'polypeptide(L)'
;MFKNTFQSGFLSILYSLGSKPLQIWDKEVVNGQIKRPQDEDIQSNVLEIVGSNIQSTYITCPVDPAATLGIKLPFLVMIVKNLKKYFTFEIQVLDDKNVRRRFRASNFQVCKSAQLFGNVCCFVCHDTFNSEPILVSGDGF
;
A
#
# COMPACT_ATOMS: atom_id res chain seq x y z
N MET A 1 -11.59 6.07 10.85
CA MET A 1 -12.56 5.82 9.77
C MET A 1 -13.31 4.50 9.97
N PHE A 2 -12.60 3.40 10.20
CA PHE A 2 -13.14 2.04 10.38
C PHE A 2 -13.19 1.58 11.86
N LYS A 3 -12.95 2.48 12.83
CA LYS A 3 -12.88 2.13 14.27
C LYS A 3 -14.16 1.47 14.81
N ASN A 4 -15.32 1.86 14.27
CA ASN A 4 -16.64 1.39 14.69
C ASN A 4 -17.28 0.43 13.69
N THR A 5 -16.55 0.04 12.62
CA THR A 5 -17.05 -0.94 11.66
C THR A 5 -16.68 -2.34 12.13
N PHE A 6 -17.54 -3.32 11.84
CA PHE A 6 -17.20 -4.72 12.07
C PHE A 6 -15.99 -5.11 11.19
N GLN A 7 -14.92 -5.60 11.83
CA GLN A 7 -13.68 -5.99 11.16
C GLN A 7 -13.43 -7.48 11.37
N SER A 8 -14.26 -8.32 10.74
CA SER A 8 -14.06 -9.76 10.68
C SER A 8 -14.01 -10.20 9.22
N GLY A 9 -13.17 -11.19 8.90
CA GLY A 9 -12.90 -11.61 7.53
C GLY A 9 -12.02 -10.61 6.78
N PHE A 10 -12.51 -10.09 5.65
CA PHE A 10 -11.74 -9.23 4.75
C PHE A 10 -12.27 -7.80 4.76
N LEU A 11 -11.36 -6.83 4.79
CA LEU A 11 -11.67 -5.41 4.62
C LEU A 11 -10.89 -4.87 3.43
N SER A 12 -11.61 -4.44 2.40
CA SER A 12 -10.99 -3.77 1.24
C SER A 12 -10.93 -2.26 1.46
N ILE A 13 -9.72 -1.70 1.33
CA ILE A 13 -9.46 -0.25 1.43
C ILE A 13 -9.38 0.43 0.06
N LEU A 14 -9.14 -0.34 -1.01
CA LEU A 14 -9.04 0.14 -2.38
C LEU A 14 -9.55 -0.96 -3.31
N TYR A 15 -10.51 -0.62 -4.17
CA TYR A 15 -11.07 -1.55 -5.14
C TYR A 15 -11.25 -0.88 -6.50
N SER A 16 -10.43 -1.28 -7.47
CA SER A 16 -10.33 -0.64 -8.80
C SER A 16 -11.60 -0.71 -9.63
N LEU A 17 -12.54 -1.62 -9.31
CA LEU A 17 -13.82 -1.78 -10.02
C LEU A 17 -14.95 -0.94 -9.42
N GLY A 18 -14.74 -0.29 -8.28
CA GLY A 18 -15.72 0.61 -7.68
C GLY A 18 -16.03 1.84 -8.55
N SER A 19 -17.18 2.48 -8.32
CA SER A 19 -17.54 3.74 -9.00
C SER A 19 -16.56 4.87 -8.65
N LYS A 20 -16.15 4.94 -7.38
CA LYS A 20 -15.18 5.92 -6.84
C LYS A 20 -14.06 5.21 -6.06
N PRO A 21 -13.09 4.57 -6.73
CA PRO A 21 -12.06 3.74 -6.07
C PRO A 21 -11.16 4.54 -5.12
N LEU A 22 -11.00 5.84 -5.37
CA LEU A 22 -10.18 6.76 -4.56
C LEU A 22 -11.01 7.62 -3.61
N GLN A 23 -12.23 7.20 -3.23
CA GLN A 23 -13.12 8.02 -2.37
C GLN A 23 -12.48 8.42 -1.04
N ILE A 24 -11.66 7.54 -0.46
CA ILE A 24 -10.98 7.76 0.83
C ILE A 24 -9.50 8.04 0.68
N TRP A 25 -9.04 8.21 -0.56
CA TRP A 25 -7.64 8.37 -0.93
C TRP A 25 -7.42 9.77 -1.48
N ASP A 26 -6.42 10.47 -0.97
CA ASP A 26 -5.91 11.68 -1.60
C ASP A 26 -4.90 11.31 -2.70
N LYS A 27 -4.70 12.20 -3.66
CA LYS A 27 -3.85 11.98 -4.81
C LYS A 27 -2.90 13.15 -5.04
N GLU A 28 -1.63 12.83 -5.18
CA GLU A 28 -0.58 13.78 -5.54
C GLU A 28 0.04 13.34 -6.86
N VAL A 29 0.02 14.23 -7.86
CA VAL A 29 0.48 13.91 -9.22
C VAL A 29 1.26 15.08 -9.80
N VAL A 30 2.58 14.90 -9.91
CA VAL A 30 3.49 15.82 -10.58
C VAL A 30 4.22 15.07 -11.69
N ASN A 31 4.01 15.49 -12.94
CA ASN A 31 4.59 14.84 -14.14
C ASN A 31 4.34 13.31 -14.18
N GLY A 32 3.11 12.93 -13.83
CA GLY A 32 2.63 11.55 -13.82
C GLY A 32 1.15 11.46 -14.19
N GLN A 33 0.58 10.27 -14.06
CA GLN A 33 -0.82 10.00 -14.37
C GLN A 33 -1.41 8.94 -13.43
N ILE A 34 -2.70 9.09 -13.15
CA ILE A 34 -3.53 8.09 -12.48
C ILE A 34 -4.68 7.76 -13.43
N LYS A 35 -4.76 6.51 -13.88
CA LYS A 35 -5.73 6.04 -14.88
C LYS A 35 -6.39 4.73 -14.44
N ARG A 36 -7.47 4.37 -15.12
CA ARG A 36 -8.17 3.08 -14.94
C ARG A 36 -8.22 2.28 -16.24
N PRO A 37 -7.08 1.78 -16.74
CA PRO A 37 -7.06 0.94 -17.94
C PRO A 37 -7.64 -0.45 -17.63
N GLN A 38 -8.10 -1.13 -18.68
CA GLN A 38 -8.38 -2.57 -18.62
C GLN A 38 -7.05 -3.30 -18.79
N ASP A 39 -6.71 -4.15 -17.83
CA ASP A 39 -5.51 -5.00 -17.91
C ASP A 39 -5.79 -6.24 -18.75
N GLU A 40 -4.86 -6.58 -19.65
CA GLU A 40 -5.02 -7.68 -20.62
C GLU A 40 -4.96 -9.07 -19.96
N ASP A 41 -4.16 -9.24 -18.90
CA ASP A 41 -3.94 -10.56 -18.29
C ASP A 41 -5.15 -10.99 -17.44
N ILE A 42 -5.77 -10.03 -16.75
CA ILE A 42 -6.93 -10.27 -15.89
C ILE A 42 -8.26 -9.81 -16.52
N GLN A 43 -8.21 -9.23 -17.72
CA GLN A 43 -9.37 -8.71 -18.47
C GLN A 43 -10.26 -7.75 -17.66
N SER A 44 -9.68 -7.00 -16.73
CA SER A 44 -10.41 -6.22 -15.72
C SER A 44 -9.79 -4.85 -15.50
N ASN A 45 -10.58 -3.88 -15.05
CA ASN A 45 -10.08 -2.53 -14.81
C ASN A 45 -9.18 -2.49 -13.57
N VAL A 46 -7.96 -2.00 -13.75
CA VAL A 46 -6.98 -1.79 -12.68
C VAL A 46 -6.80 -0.30 -12.41
N LEU A 47 -6.32 0.05 -11.23
CA LEU A 47 -5.88 1.42 -10.97
C LEU A 47 -4.39 1.51 -11.30
N GLU A 48 -4.06 2.26 -12.34
CA GLU A 48 -2.68 2.50 -12.76
C GLU A 48 -2.20 3.85 -12.22
N ILE A 49 -1.05 3.85 -11.54
CA ILE A 49 -0.37 5.04 -11.04
C ILE A 49 1.06 5.00 -11.58
N VAL A 50 1.41 5.95 -12.45
CA VAL A 50 2.72 6.01 -13.10
C VAL A 50 3.21 7.45 -13.09
N GLY A 51 4.43 7.66 -12.60
CA GLY A 51 5.11 8.95 -12.64
C GLY A 51 6.58 8.80 -12.99
N SER A 52 7.22 9.92 -13.34
CA SER A 52 8.66 9.98 -13.56
C SER A 52 9.47 9.92 -12.26
N ASN A 53 8.89 10.39 -11.14
CA ASN A 53 9.48 10.33 -9.81
C ASN A 53 8.49 9.71 -8.81
N ILE A 54 8.96 8.68 -8.09
CA ILE A 54 8.19 7.92 -7.09
C ILE A 54 7.67 8.82 -5.96
N GLN A 55 8.45 9.84 -5.59
CA GLN A 55 8.10 10.74 -4.49
C GLN A 55 7.06 11.80 -4.89
N SER A 56 6.78 11.96 -6.18
CA SER A 56 5.93 13.03 -6.69
C SER A 56 4.64 12.54 -7.37
N THR A 57 4.43 11.22 -7.42
CA THR A 57 3.19 10.62 -7.92
C THR A 57 2.77 9.46 -7.03
N TYR A 58 1.80 9.70 -6.15
CA TYR A 58 1.35 8.71 -5.17
C TYR A 58 -0.09 8.98 -4.73
N ILE A 59 -0.67 8.00 -4.03
CA ILE A 59 -1.96 8.15 -3.33
C ILE A 59 -1.76 7.89 -1.84
N THR A 60 -2.49 8.60 -1.01
CA THR A 60 -2.43 8.50 0.46
C THR A 60 -3.81 8.24 1.04
N CYS A 61 -3.87 7.49 2.13
CA CYS A 61 -5.11 7.22 2.83
C CYS A 61 -4.85 7.25 4.35
N PRO A 62 -5.71 7.92 5.13
CA PRO A 62 -6.91 8.65 4.74
C PRO A 62 -6.62 10.02 4.07
N VAL A 63 -7.65 10.64 3.47
CA VAL A 63 -7.54 11.98 2.83
C VAL A 63 -7.07 13.05 3.82
N ASP A 64 -7.58 13.01 5.05
CA ASP A 64 -7.15 13.89 6.13
C ASP A 64 -5.88 13.32 6.81
N PRO A 65 -4.72 14.00 6.75
CA PRO A 65 -3.49 13.54 7.38
C PRO A 65 -3.57 13.40 8.92
N ALA A 66 -4.52 14.10 9.56
CA ALA A 66 -4.76 13.98 11.00
C ALA A 66 -5.61 12.74 11.35
N ALA A 67 -6.36 12.20 10.39
CA ALA A 67 -7.24 11.07 10.60
C ALA A 67 -6.49 9.73 10.59
N THR A 68 -7.10 8.71 11.18
CA THR A 68 -6.60 7.33 11.17
C THR A 68 -7.63 6.36 10.60
N LEU A 69 -7.17 5.31 9.93
CA LEU A 69 -8.05 4.25 9.42
C LEU A 69 -8.67 3.48 10.58
N GLY A 70 -7.87 3.08 11.57
CA GLY A 70 -8.34 2.29 12.71
C GLY A 70 -8.61 0.83 12.38
N ILE A 71 -7.84 0.25 11.45
CA ILE A 71 -7.89 -1.15 11.05
C ILE A 71 -7.06 -1.96 12.04
N LYS A 72 -7.62 -3.07 12.52
CA LYS A 72 -7.03 -3.98 13.52
C LYS A 72 -6.66 -5.35 12.94
N LEU A 73 -6.92 -5.57 11.64
CA LEU A 73 -6.59 -6.83 10.99
C LEU A 73 -5.07 -7.01 10.88
N PRO A 74 -4.53 -8.20 11.21
CA PRO A 74 -3.09 -8.43 11.30
C PRO A 74 -2.39 -8.56 9.95
N PHE A 75 -3.14 -8.81 8.87
CA PHE A 75 -2.59 -9.03 7.54
C PHE A 75 -3.02 -7.94 6.59
N LEU A 76 -2.05 -7.37 5.89
CA LEU A 76 -2.27 -6.52 4.74
C LEU A 76 -1.88 -7.28 3.48
N VAL A 77 -2.82 -7.43 2.56
CA VAL A 77 -2.59 -8.05 1.25
C VAL A 77 -2.76 -6.98 0.20
N MET A 78 -1.76 -6.84 -0.67
CA MET A 78 -1.81 -5.97 -1.83
C MET A 78 -1.63 -6.81 -3.08
N ILE A 79 -2.46 -6.56 -4.10
CA ILE A 79 -2.36 -7.18 -5.41
C ILE A 79 -1.79 -6.14 -6.36
N VAL A 80 -0.54 -6.33 -6.79
CA VAL A 80 0.17 -5.42 -7.71
C VAL A 80 0.73 -6.17 -8.92
N LYS A 81 0.72 -5.50 -10.07
CA LYS A 81 1.40 -5.95 -11.28
C LYS A 81 2.79 -5.31 -11.35
N ASN A 82 3.81 -6.13 -11.57
CA ASN A 82 5.18 -5.62 -11.75
C ASN A 82 5.34 -5.02 -13.15
N LEU A 83 5.43 -3.69 -13.22
CA LEU A 83 5.69 -2.98 -14.48
C LEU A 83 7.18 -2.83 -14.81
N LYS A 84 8.07 -3.52 -14.08
CA LYS A 84 9.54 -3.38 -14.17
C LYS A 84 10.01 -1.94 -13.99
N LYS A 85 9.27 -1.17 -13.18
CA LYS A 85 9.57 0.20 -12.78
C LYS A 85 9.78 0.26 -11.27
N TYR A 86 10.37 1.35 -10.79
CA TYR A 86 10.52 1.54 -9.37
C TYR A 86 9.16 1.70 -8.68
N PHE A 87 8.98 0.95 -7.61
CA PHE A 87 7.76 0.89 -6.83
C PHE A 87 8.11 1.01 -5.35
N THR A 88 7.30 1.76 -4.61
CA THR A 88 7.36 1.81 -3.16
C THR A 88 5.94 1.84 -2.60
N PHE A 89 5.77 1.24 -1.44
CA PHE A 89 4.55 1.30 -0.66
C PHE A 89 4.90 1.56 0.79
N GLU A 90 3.99 2.14 1.55
CA GLU A 90 4.24 2.51 2.92
C GLU A 90 3.00 2.40 3.79
N ILE A 91 3.21 1.92 5.01
CA ILE A 91 2.19 1.84 6.05
C ILE A 91 2.66 2.52 7.31
N GLN A 92 1.70 3.12 8.03
CA GLN A 92 1.90 3.57 9.39
C GLN A 92 1.07 2.71 10.34
N VAL A 93 1.73 2.18 11.36
CA VAL A 93 1.14 1.30 12.38
C VAL A 93 1.27 1.99 13.72
N LEU A 94 0.20 1.94 14.51
CA LEU A 94 0.20 2.42 15.89
C LEU A 94 0.45 1.21 16.80
N ASP A 95 1.49 1.27 17.62
CA ASP A 95 1.78 0.21 18.59
C ASP A 95 1.00 0.38 19.90
N ASP A 96 1.17 -0.59 20.81
CA ASP A 96 0.59 -0.64 22.15
C ASP A 96 1.04 0.53 23.05
N LYS A 97 2.22 1.10 22.76
CA LYS A 97 2.77 2.28 23.42
C LYS A 97 2.33 3.60 22.78
N ASN A 98 1.36 3.54 21.86
CA ASN A 98 0.82 4.69 21.13
C ASN A 98 1.88 5.43 20.29
N VAL A 99 2.94 4.71 19.88
CA VAL A 99 3.99 5.21 18.99
C VAL A 99 3.65 4.85 17.55
N ARG A 100 3.78 5.82 16.65
CA ARG A 100 3.57 5.60 15.20
C ARG A 100 4.86 5.08 14.57
N ARG A 101 4.80 3.87 14.02
CA ARG A 101 5.89 3.23 13.26
C ARG A 101 5.55 3.25 11.78
N ARG A 102 6.51 3.61 10.95
CA ARG A 102 6.37 3.69 9.49
C ARG A 102 7.17 2.56 8.87
N PHE A 103 6.53 1.68 8.11
CA PHE A 103 7.21 0.63 7.36
C PHE A 103 7.11 0.96 5.88
N ARG A 104 8.26 0.93 5.18
CA ARG A 104 8.34 1.19 3.75
C ARG A 104 8.81 -0.05 3.01
N ALA A 105 8.01 -0.43 2.03
CA ALA A 105 8.28 -1.41 1.01
C ALA A 105 8.96 -0.73 -0.20
N SER A 106 10.05 -1.26 -0.75
CA SER A 106 10.52 -0.80 -2.08
C SER A 106 11.23 -1.89 -2.87
N ASN A 107 11.24 -1.77 -4.20
CA ASN A 107 11.87 -2.75 -5.11
C ASN A 107 13.25 -2.32 -5.64
N PHE A 108 13.76 -1.16 -5.23
CA PHE A 108 15.04 -0.60 -5.71
C PHE A 108 16.11 -0.47 -4.62
N GLN A 109 15.76 -0.80 -3.37
CA GLN A 109 16.71 -0.84 -2.26
C GLN A 109 17.14 -2.28 -2.03
N VAL A 110 18.45 -2.52 -2.02
CA VAL A 110 19.01 -3.83 -1.64
C VAL A 110 19.08 -3.87 -0.11
N CYS A 111 18.29 -4.75 0.51
CA CYS A 111 18.37 -4.98 1.96
C CYS A 111 19.74 -5.58 2.32
N LYS A 112 20.61 -4.79 2.94
CA LYS A 112 21.82 -5.30 3.58
C LYS A 112 21.47 -5.80 4.98
N SER A 113 21.06 -7.07 5.09
CA SER A 113 20.62 -7.72 6.33
C SER A 113 19.36 -7.07 6.92
N ALA A 114 18.49 -7.85 7.54
CA ALA A 114 17.34 -7.34 8.28
C ALA A 114 17.83 -6.57 9.51
N GLN A 115 18.29 -5.34 9.31
CA GLN A 115 18.67 -4.45 10.40
C GLN A 115 17.37 -3.92 10.98
N LEU A 116 16.95 -4.47 12.11
CA LEU A 116 15.80 -4.08 12.94
C LEU A 116 15.80 -2.59 13.39
N PHE A 117 16.69 -1.76 12.87
CA PHE A 117 16.80 -0.33 13.18
C PHE A 117 16.35 0.60 12.04
N GLY A 118 15.91 0.08 10.90
CA GLY A 118 15.43 0.92 9.81
C GLY A 118 14.30 0.27 9.04
N ASN A 119 13.06 0.47 9.52
CA ASN A 119 11.78 0.74 8.84
C ASN A 119 11.57 0.41 7.33
N VAL A 120 12.36 -0.47 6.72
CA VAL A 120 12.33 -0.78 5.29
C VAL A 120 12.29 -2.29 5.12
N CYS A 121 11.21 -2.78 4.54
CA CYS A 121 11.07 -4.15 4.09
C CYS A 121 11.29 -4.19 2.58
N CYS A 122 12.13 -5.11 2.09
CA CYS A 122 12.36 -5.27 0.65
C CYS A 122 11.34 -6.26 0.09
N PHE A 123 10.71 -5.92 -1.05
CA PHE A 123 9.73 -6.77 -1.71
C PHE A 123 10.29 -7.27 -3.05
N VAL A 124 10.15 -8.57 -3.30
CA VAL A 124 10.49 -9.17 -4.59
C VAL A 124 9.18 -9.28 -5.38
N CYS A 125 8.94 -8.36 -6.29
CA CYS A 125 7.81 -8.48 -7.22
C CYS A 125 8.20 -9.42 -8.37
N HIS A 126 7.60 -10.61 -8.44
CA HIS A 126 7.66 -11.47 -9.63
C HIS A 126 6.89 -10.87 -10.83
N ASP A 127 7.13 -11.36 -12.04
CA ASP A 127 6.60 -10.83 -13.31
C ASP A 127 5.07 -10.98 -13.49
N THR A 128 4.36 -11.64 -12.58
CA THR A 128 2.90 -11.83 -12.59
C THR A 128 2.22 -11.06 -11.45
N PHE A 129 0.88 -10.94 -11.46
CA PHE A 129 0.15 -10.37 -10.32
C PHE A 129 0.47 -11.16 -9.06
N ASN A 130 1.14 -10.52 -8.09
CA ASN A 130 1.48 -11.16 -6.83
C ASN A 130 0.59 -10.62 -5.71
N SER A 131 0.08 -11.55 -4.90
CA SER A 131 -0.52 -11.26 -3.59
C SER A 131 0.48 -11.71 -2.52
N GLU A 132 1.46 -10.88 -2.20
CA GLU A 132 2.32 -11.19 -1.05
C GLU A 132 1.67 -10.66 0.23
N PRO A 133 1.41 -11.51 1.24
CA PRO A 133 0.98 -11.04 2.54
C PRO A 133 2.14 -10.28 3.19
N ILE A 134 1.93 -9.00 3.48
CA ILE A 134 2.88 -8.23 4.28
C ILE A 134 2.66 -8.65 5.74
N LEU A 135 3.53 -9.53 6.25
CA LEU A 135 3.58 -9.85 7.67
C LEU A 135 4.18 -8.65 8.42
N VAL A 136 3.31 -7.85 9.03
CA VAL A 136 3.73 -6.88 10.03
C VAL A 136 3.91 -7.66 11.33
N SER A 137 5.07 -8.28 11.53
CA SER A 137 5.42 -8.83 12.83
C SER A 137 5.69 -7.66 13.78
N GLY A 138 4.71 -7.29 14.59
CA GLY A 138 4.98 -6.60 15.84
C GLY A 138 5.70 -7.57 16.75
N ASP A 139 6.90 -7.23 17.20
CA ASP A 139 7.60 -8.03 18.20
C ASP A 139 6.73 -8.14 19.47
N GLY A 140 6.42 -9.39 19.87
CA GLY A 140 6.16 -9.74 21.27
C GLY A 140 4.69 -9.92 21.68
N PHE A 141 4.38 -11.14 22.13
CA PHE A 141 3.27 -11.51 23.01
C PHE A 141 3.32 -10.77 24.35
#